data_AF-A0A0D0DCP5-F1
#
_entry.id   AF-A0A0D0DCP5-F1
#
_cell.length_a   1.000
_cell.length_b   1.000
_cell.length_c   1.000
_cell.angle_alpha   90.00
_cell.angle_beta   90.00
_cell.angle_gamma   90.00
#
_symmetry.space_group_name_H-M   'P 1'
#
loop_
_entity.id
_entity.type
_entity.pdbx_description
1 polymer ?
#
loop_
_entity_poly.entity_id
_entity_poly.type
_entity_poly.pdbx_seq_one_letter_code
_entity_poly.pdbx_strand_id
1 'polypeptide(L)'
;MSGQPSSSTSSTSSANPKLKKRKWTREQLLKSLEILGPLAAPLPPDLPPSPPSSRSNSPAPSALKRKHDPYQDSDATKRSRISHVSDNSSQQHHHHHYHPPPPPPPSLHRPSNQPSNFNLRSEPSEDGEVREEMASITSRAPALSVLPSFVPVRRPRRGKILSSQDFDAIHHKYHLAGRLLKFSGDARFWSTYPASHKEYRPLSHPPPPNSKYHKYGAIIARLELVDALVCFAYSLWVKDYSKKACFRETWVTIEAFLGWCKNKWTTEDTFGEREKALLGLIWMIEGFIRARKFYYAAKLTVDPELDRTWAKMKSEMATLSREAEKTEMNGTAGAASQLSLASQATPQMLPSPASIAPTNSANSTPITSSSGGTPNTNSSSTTLVASQSSNPPRSAHTGPVALPPYLVVHVPNGSDGRAPSAGMIAAAANATASFGPTFTFTLKEQSNGVVSAGYCMDHAQKYLTLPILARHYPTTFARMVGTSLSVHEEHEPDIEDEEGELFWPGQCITGEGLGWVCLMGKAMVKEIGRDFGYIGLIGVVPKPEVPSGASPVDPLRQSVHR
;
A
#
# COMPACT_ATOMS: atom_id res chain seq x y z
N MET A 1 65.97 -20.05 -23.66
CA MET A 1 64.77 -20.40 -24.45
C MET A 1 63.74 -19.32 -24.23
N SER A 2 63.05 -18.89 -25.28
CA SER A 2 61.79 -18.14 -25.26
C SER A 2 60.71 -18.91 -24.46
N GLY A 3 59.68 -18.29 -23.88
CA GLY A 3 59.32 -16.87 -23.77
C GLY A 3 57.80 -16.68 -23.79
N GLN A 4 57.23 -15.77 -22.99
CA GLN A 4 55.91 -15.13 -23.20
C GLN A 4 55.61 -14.10 -22.08
N PRO A 5 55.26 -12.84 -22.39
CA PRO A 5 54.66 -11.92 -21.44
C PRO A 5 53.12 -11.92 -21.55
N SER A 6 52.43 -12.00 -20.42
CA SER A 6 50.96 -11.94 -20.33
C SER A 6 50.45 -10.53 -20.64
N SER A 7 49.61 -10.38 -21.66
CA SER A 7 49.01 -9.10 -22.02
C SER A 7 47.85 -8.69 -21.11
N SER A 8 47.86 -7.43 -20.68
CA SER A 8 46.82 -6.81 -19.86
C SER A 8 45.64 -6.33 -20.70
N THR A 9 44.42 -6.61 -20.25
CA THR A 9 43.17 -6.05 -20.81
C THR A 9 42.42 -5.25 -19.75
N SER A 10 42.80 -3.98 -19.61
CA SER A 10 42.07 -3.01 -18.79
C SER A 10 40.79 -2.56 -19.49
N SER A 11 39.64 -3.02 -19.02
CA SER A 11 38.32 -2.64 -19.54
C SER A 11 37.87 -1.28 -18.97
N THR A 12 38.01 -0.23 -19.78
CA THR A 12 37.52 1.12 -19.48
C THR A 12 35.99 1.18 -19.54
N SER A 13 35.35 1.23 -18.38
CA SER A 13 33.91 1.47 -18.27
C SER A 13 33.56 2.94 -18.51
N SER A 14 32.91 3.23 -19.63
CA SER A 14 32.46 4.58 -19.99
C SER A 14 31.34 5.08 -19.08
N ALA A 15 31.71 5.82 -18.03
CA ALA A 15 30.76 6.47 -17.14
C ALA A 15 30.11 7.68 -17.84
N ASN A 16 28.82 7.56 -18.21
CA ASN A 16 28.04 8.69 -18.71
C ASN A 16 27.98 9.81 -17.65
N PRO A 17 28.48 11.03 -17.93
CA PRO A 17 28.47 12.11 -16.95
C PRO A 17 27.03 12.58 -16.72
N LYS A 18 26.55 12.44 -15.48
CA LYS A 18 25.25 12.96 -15.05
C LYS A 18 25.22 14.48 -15.28
N LEU A 19 24.44 14.93 -16.25
CA LEU A 19 24.22 16.35 -16.54
C LEU A 19 23.72 17.04 -15.27
N LYS A 20 24.60 17.83 -14.64
CA LYS A 20 24.23 18.69 -13.51
C LYS A 20 23.14 19.65 -14.01
N LYS A 21 21.95 19.60 -13.42
CA LYS A 21 20.87 20.56 -13.70
C LYS A 21 21.43 21.97 -13.53
N ARG A 22 21.61 22.68 -14.65
CA ARG A 22 22.22 24.02 -14.67
C ARG A 22 21.30 24.95 -13.89
N LYS A 23 21.80 25.56 -12.82
CA LYS A 23 21.07 26.61 -12.11
C LYS A 23 20.81 27.73 -13.12
N TRP A 24 19.54 28.10 -13.28
CA TRP A 24 19.15 29.20 -14.15
C TRP A 24 19.74 30.50 -13.61
N THR A 25 20.33 31.31 -14.48
CA THR A 25 20.75 32.65 -14.08
C THR A 25 19.55 33.58 -13.94
N ARG A 26 19.70 34.71 -13.25
CA ARG A 26 18.61 35.67 -13.05
C ARG A 26 18.05 36.18 -14.39
N GLU A 27 18.93 36.38 -15.36
CA GLU A 27 18.59 36.86 -16.71
C GLU A 27 17.82 35.78 -17.49
N GLN A 28 18.21 34.50 -17.36
CA GLN A 28 17.47 33.39 -17.97
C GLN A 28 16.06 33.25 -17.39
N LEU A 29 15.93 33.40 -16.06
CA LEU A 29 14.64 33.36 -15.38
C LEU A 29 13.74 34.53 -15.85
N LEU A 30 14.27 35.76 -15.84
CA LEU A 30 13.54 36.93 -16.31
C LEU A 30 13.11 36.79 -17.78
N LYS A 31 13.99 36.29 -18.66
CA LYS A 31 13.65 36.04 -20.07
C LYS A 31 12.60 34.94 -20.26
N SER A 32 12.49 33.97 -19.35
CA SER A 32 11.38 33.00 -19.38
C SER A 32 10.07 33.55 -18.79
N LEU A 33 10.14 34.49 -17.85
CA LEU A 33 8.96 35.20 -17.35
C LEU A 33 8.42 36.20 -18.39
N GLU A 34 9.30 36.77 -19.22
CA GLU A 34 8.93 37.63 -20.36
C GLU A 34 8.08 36.87 -21.41
N ILE A 35 8.26 35.56 -21.57
CA ILE A 35 7.43 34.70 -22.44
C ILE A 35 5.98 34.60 -21.93
N LEU A 36 5.74 34.78 -20.62
CA LEU A 36 4.38 34.77 -20.06
C LEU A 36 3.60 36.06 -20.36
N GLY A 37 4.28 37.08 -20.92
CA GLY A 37 3.70 38.38 -21.21
C GLY A 37 3.28 39.17 -19.96
N PRO A 38 2.67 40.36 -20.13
CA PRO A 38 2.01 41.04 -19.02
C PRO A 38 0.81 40.19 -18.58
N LEU A 39 0.89 39.67 -17.34
CA LEU A 39 -0.22 38.96 -16.70
C LEU A 39 -1.45 39.87 -16.71
N ALA A 40 -2.55 39.40 -17.30
CA ALA A 40 -3.80 40.14 -17.34
C ALA A 40 -4.24 40.52 -15.92
N ALA A 41 -4.78 41.73 -15.77
CA ALA A 41 -5.27 42.20 -14.48
C ALA A 41 -6.25 41.18 -13.88
N PRO A 42 -6.22 40.94 -12.56
CA PRO A 42 -7.16 40.02 -11.92
C PRO A 42 -8.59 40.46 -12.24
N LEU A 43 -9.46 39.48 -12.51
CA LEU A 43 -10.86 39.73 -12.84
C LEU A 43 -11.51 40.60 -11.74
N PRO A 44 -12.36 41.57 -12.12
CA PRO A 44 -13.07 42.38 -11.12
C PRO A 44 -13.90 41.47 -10.20
N PRO A 45 -14.05 41.84 -8.91
CA PRO A 45 -14.73 41.00 -7.92
C PRO A 45 -16.22 40.80 -8.23
N ASP A 46 -16.83 41.72 -8.99
CA ASP A 46 -18.24 41.66 -9.39
C ASP A 46 -18.42 40.76 -10.61
N LEU A 47 -18.56 39.45 -10.35
CA LEU A 47 -19.11 38.53 -11.35
C LEU A 47 -20.59 38.87 -11.58
N PRO A 48 -21.06 38.94 -12.85
CA PRO A 48 -22.48 39.15 -13.13
C PRO A 48 -23.31 37.99 -12.55
N PRO A 49 -24.53 38.25 -12.06
CA PRO A 49 -25.38 37.22 -11.49
C PRO A 49 -25.65 36.10 -12.50
N SER A 50 -25.38 34.86 -12.08
CA SER A 50 -25.57 33.67 -12.91
C SER A 50 -27.00 33.61 -13.49
N PRO A 51 -27.15 33.22 -14.77
CA PRO A 51 -28.48 33.10 -15.37
C PRO A 51 -29.34 32.07 -14.62
N PRO A 52 -30.66 32.29 -14.52
CA PRO A 52 -31.55 31.40 -13.76
C PRO A 52 -31.52 29.98 -14.34
N SER A 53 -31.56 28.97 -13.48
CA SER A 53 -31.46 27.57 -13.87
C SER A 53 -32.61 27.14 -14.78
N SER A 54 -32.32 26.97 -16.08
CA SER A 54 -33.26 26.44 -17.06
C SER A 54 -33.80 25.07 -16.63
N ARG A 55 -35.11 25.01 -16.37
CA ARG A 55 -35.80 23.77 -16.00
C ARG A 55 -35.99 22.85 -17.21
N SER A 56 -35.91 21.54 -16.92
CA SER A 56 -36.67 20.45 -17.57
C SER A 56 -36.74 20.42 -19.12
N ASN A 57 -35.91 19.57 -19.74
CA ASN A 57 -36.39 18.33 -20.35
C ASN A 57 -35.24 17.55 -21.04
N SER A 58 -34.90 16.37 -20.52
CA SER A 58 -34.25 15.28 -21.28
C SER A 58 -34.54 13.94 -20.60
N PRO A 59 -34.88 12.88 -21.34
CA PRO A 59 -35.40 11.64 -20.76
C PRO A 59 -34.28 10.69 -20.31
N ALA A 60 -34.38 10.17 -19.08
CA ALA A 60 -33.57 9.05 -18.62
C ALA A 60 -34.28 7.71 -18.91
N PRO A 61 -33.56 6.66 -19.34
CA PRO A 61 -34.16 5.34 -19.62
C PRO A 61 -34.57 4.61 -18.33
N SER A 62 -35.60 3.76 -18.46
CA SER A 62 -36.30 3.09 -17.38
C SER A 62 -35.45 2.10 -16.56
N ALA A 63 -35.36 2.32 -15.25
CA ALA A 63 -34.80 1.36 -14.30
C ALA A 63 -35.84 0.27 -13.95
N LEU A 64 -35.49 -0.99 -14.21
CA LEU A 64 -36.31 -2.16 -13.88
C LEU A 64 -36.37 -2.41 -12.36
N LYS A 65 -37.57 -2.34 -11.79
CA LYS A 65 -37.85 -2.82 -10.42
C LYS A 65 -37.55 -4.31 -10.30
N ARG A 66 -36.72 -4.72 -9.35
CA ARG A 66 -36.80 -6.05 -8.72
C ARG A 66 -37.52 -5.93 -7.39
N LYS A 67 -38.53 -6.78 -7.19
CA LYS A 67 -39.23 -6.94 -5.90
C LYS A 67 -38.27 -7.49 -4.85
N HIS A 68 -38.48 -7.10 -3.60
CA HIS A 68 -37.99 -7.83 -2.43
C HIS A 68 -39.22 -8.22 -1.63
N ASP A 69 -39.43 -9.51 -1.40
CA ASP A 69 -40.50 -9.99 -0.52
C ASP A 69 -40.07 -9.86 0.95
N PRO A 70 -41.03 -9.62 1.87
CA PRO A 70 -40.81 -9.72 3.30
C PRO A 70 -41.02 -11.17 3.77
N TYR A 71 -40.22 -11.64 4.73
CA TYR A 71 -40.53 -12.84 5.51
C TYR A 71 -40.79 -12.47 6.97
N GLN A 72 -41.86 -13.03 7.52
CA GLN A 72 -42.42 -12.70 8.84
C GLN A 72 -41.72 -13.44 10.00
N ASP A 73 -41.93 -12.89 11.20
CA ASP A 73 -41.70 -13.52 12.49
C ASP A 73 -42.41 -14.88 12.67
N SER A 74 -41.72 -15.79 13.36
CA SER A 74 -42.19 -16.70 14.43
C SER A 74 -40.92 -17.45 14.94
N ASP A 75 -40.74 -17.82 16.21
CA ASP A 75 -41.66 -17.88 17.34
C ASP A 75 -40.90 -17.72 18.69
N ALA A 76 -41.63 -17.53 19.79
CA ALA A 76 -41.07 -17.24 21.10
C ALA A 76 -40.71 -18.49 21.93
N THR A 77 -39.68 -18.38 22.78
CA THR A 77 -39.57 -19.22 24.01
C THR A 77 -39.34 -18.38 25.26
N LYS A 78 -40.02 -18.76 26.34
CA LYS A 78 -40.22 -17.98 27.57
C LYS A 78 -39.22 -18.33 28.67
N ARG A 79 -38.77 -17.30 29.40
CA ARG A 79 -38.41 -17.30 30.85
C ARG A 79 -37.18 -18.18 31.23
N SER A 80 -36.33 -17.76 32.18
CA SER A 80 -36.71 -17.57 33.59
C SER A 80 -36.16 -16.31 34.26
N ARG A 81 -37.01 -15.76 35.12
CA ARG A 81 -36.76 -14.66 36.06
C ARG A 81 -36.71 -15.27 37.45
N ILE A 82 -35.61 -15.09 38.17
CA ILE A 82 -35.56 -15.34 39.63
C ILE A 82 -34.91 -14.13 40.28
N SER A 83 -35.66 -13.48 41.16
CA SER A 83 -35.22 -12.47 42.12
C SER A 83 -35.30 -13.05 43.54
N HIS A 84 -34.88 -12.27 44.55
CA HIS A 84 -35.02 -12.52 46.01
C HIS A 84 -33.87 -13.31 46.69
N VAL A 85 -33.41 -12.99 47.92
CA VAL A 85 -33.51 -11.76 48.78
C VAL A 85 -32.53 -11.86 49.98
N SER A 86 -32.41 -10.78 50.79
CA SER A 86 -31.69 -10.65 52.09
C SER A 86 -30.16 -10.42 51.98
N ASP A 87 -29.54 -9.45 52.68
CA ASP A 87 -29.51 -9.18 54.15
C ASP A 87 -28.98 -10.40 54.94
N ASN A 88 -28.00 -10.28 55.86
CA ASN A 88 -27.92 -9.30 56.93
C ASN A 88 -26.50 -9.22 57.56
N SER A 89 -26.29 -8.21 58.41
CA SER A 89 -25.13 -7.85 59.22
C SER A 89 -24.47 -8.93 60.11
N SER A 90 -23.15 -8.77 60.36
CA SER A 90 -22.51 -8.75 61.71
C SER A 90 -20.99 -8.49 61.58
N GLN A 91 -20.42 -7.40 62.14
CA GLN A 91 -19.69 -7.33 63.43
C GLN A 91 -18.37 -8.15 63.48
N GLN A 92 -17.24 -7.72 64.07
CA GLN A 92 -16.93 -6.51 64.88
C GLN A 92 -15.41 -6.22 64.95
N HIS A 93 -15.08 -4.98 65.32
CA HIS A 93 -13.84 -4.43 65.96
C HIS A 93 -12.45 -5.09 65.81
N HIS A 94 -11.45 -4.26 65.46
CA HIS A 94 -10.45 -3.84 66.46
C HIS A 94 -9.87 -2.43 66.19
N HIS A 95 -9.82 -1.64 67.26
CA HIS A 95 -8.98 -0.43 67.47
C HIS A 95 -7.48 -0.79 67.49
N HIS A 96 -6.46 0.08 67.46
CA HIS A 96 -6.26 1.54 67.35
C HIS A 96 -4.77 1.75 66.95
N HIS A 97 -4.40 2.82 66.25
CA HIS A 97 -3.36 3.76 66.70
C HIS A 97 -3.21 4.99 65.80
N TYR A 98 -2.97 6.14 66.42
CA TYR A 98 -2.75 7.45 65.80
C TYR A 98 -1.26 7.70 65.53
N HIS A 99 -0.95 8.44 64.47
CA HIS A 99 0.17 9.41 64.46
C HIS A 99 -0.05 10.52 63.40
N PRO A 100 -0.07 11.81 63.77
CA PRO A 100 -0.18 12.94 62.84
C PRO A 100 1.19 13.45 62.33
N PRO A 101 1.23 14.27 61.25
CA PRO A 101 2.47 14.69 60.58
C PRO A 101 3.13 15.96 61.16
N PRO A 102 4.42 16.22 60.89
CA PRO A 102 5.11 17.46 61.25
C PRO A 102 4.85 18.62 60.27
N PRO A 103 4.93 19.90 60.71
CA PRO A 103 4.58 21.08 59.92
C PRO A 103 5.77 21.73 59.18
N PRO A 104 5.54 22.49 58.08
CA PRO A 104 6.52 23.40 57.49
C PRO A 104 6.49 24.81 58.16
N PRO A 105 7.61 25.56 58.16
CA PRO A 105 7.70 26.89 58.76
C PRO A 105 7.14 28.02 57.86
N PRO A 106 6.76 29.18 58.43
CA PRO A 106 6.21 30.31 57.69
C PRO A 106 7.29 31.29 57.21
N SER A 107 7.04 31.97 56.08
CA SER A 107 7.65 33.27 55.78
C SER A 107 6.61 34.22 55.17
N LEU A 108 6.64 35.48 55.62
CA LEU A 108 5.65 36.52 55.31
C LEU A 108 6.29 37.68 54.56
N HIS A 109 5.63 38.15 53.49
CA HIS A 109 5.83 39.44 52.81
C HIS A 109 7.24 39.69 52.18
N ARG A 110 7.44 40.52 51.14
CA ARG A 110 6.77 41.77 50.67
C ARG A 110 6.90 41.87 49.11
N PRO A 111 6.59 42.98 48.38
CA PRO A 111 5.75 42.87 47.18
C PRO A 111 6.26 43.58 45.89
N SER A 112 5.37 43.60 44.87
CA SER A 112 5.17 44.64 43.84
C SER A 112 5.79 44.48 42.43
N ASN A 113 4.89 44.62 41.45
CA ASN A 113 5.05 45.23 40.12
C ASN A 113 5.80 44.49 38.99
N GLN A 114 5.08 43.73 38.16
CA GLN A 114 4.60 44.18 36.82
C GLN A 114 4.07 43.00 35.97
N PRO A 115 2.83 43.04 35.43
CA PRO A 115 2.40 42.20 34.32
C PRO A 115 2.57 42.92 32.97
N SER A 116 3.21 42.27 32.00
CA SER A 116 3.30 42.73 30.61
C SER A 116 2.03 42.37 29.83
N ASN A 117 1.13 43.33 29.68
CA ASN A 117 -0.05 43.21 28.82
C ASN A 117 0.35 43.07 27.34
N PHE A 118 0.04 41.94 26.72
CA PHE A 118 -0.05 41.85 25.26
C PHE A 118 -1.51 42.00 24.82
N ASN A 119 -1.84 43.20 24.33
CA ASN A 119 -3.11 43.49 23.68
C ASN A 119 -3.20 42.75 22.35
N LEU A 120 -4.21 41.90 22.18
CA LEU A 120 -4.70 41.47 20.86
C LEU A 120 -6.18 41.83 20.72
N ARG A 121 -6.36 43.11 20.39
CA ARG A 121 -7.36 43.70 19.49
C ARG A 121 -8.49 42.76 19.03
N SER A 122 -9.69 43.02 19.52
CA SER A 122 -10.95 42.58 18.92
C SER A 122 -11.24 43.37 17.63
N GLU A 123 -11.80 42.69 16.62
CA GLU A 123 -12.48 43.33 15.47
C GLU A 123 -13.99 43.05 15.52
N PRO A 124 -14.86 44.01 15.14
CA PRO A 124 -16.31 43.82 15.05
C PRO A 124 -16.83 43.79 13.60
N SER A 125 -17.63 42.76 13.28
CA SER A 125 -18.57 42.63 12.15
C SER A 125 -19.21 41.25 12.35
N GLU A 126 -20.53 41.02 12.46
CA GLU A 126 -21.71 41.70 11.91
C GLU A 126 -21.73 41.71 10.38
N ASP A 127 -22.19 40.60 9.79
CA ASP A 127 -23.50 40.57 9.13
C ASP A 127 -24.10 39.15 9.26
N GLY A 128 -25.42 39.01 9.12
CA GLY A 128 -26.16 37.78 9.44
C GLY A 128 -26.82 37.12 8.24
N GLU A 129 -26.66 35.79 8.12
CA GLU A 129 -27.53 34.97 7.27
C GLU A 129 -28.34 33.96 8.10
N VAL A 130 -29.64 33.92 7.83
CA VAL A 130 -30.64 33.14 8.56
C VAL A 130 -30.50 31.66 8.21
N ARG A 131 -30.17 30.83 9.20
CA ARG A 131 -30.14 29.37 9.04
C ARG A 131 -31.53 28.79 9.26
N GLU A 132 -32.22 28.43 8.18
CA GLU A 132 -33.50 27.71 8.27
C GLU A 132 -33.32 26.32 8.91
N GLU A 133 -34.32 25.92 9.70
CA GLU A 133 -34.30 24.68 10.48
C GLU A 133 -34.49 23.43 9.60
N MET A 134 -33.75 22.36 9.89
CA MET A 134 -34.08 21.03 9.38
C MET A 134 -33.90 19.94 10.44
N ALA A 135 -35.04 19.60 11.06
CA ALA A 135 -35.37 18.33 11.73
C ALA A 135 -34.29 17.59 12.56
N SER A 136 -34.29 17.89 13.86
CA SER A 136 -34.19 16.96 14.99
C SER A 136 -33.88 15.47 14.71
N ILE A 137 -32.60 15.07 14.75
CA ILE A 137 -32.20 13.65 14.94
C ILE A 137 -31.11 13.54 16.02
N THR A 138 -31.50 12.95 17.16
CA THR A 138 -30.66 12.46 18.28
C THR A 138 -29.55 13.36 18.81
N SER A 139 -29.75 13.92 20.02
CA SER A 139 -28.72 14.64 20.78
C SER A 139 -27.60 13.72 21.29
N ARG A 140 -26.59 13.45 20.45
CA ARG A 140 -25.30 12.97 20.94
C ARG A 140 -24.54 14.20 21.46
N ALA A 141 -24.23 14.22 22.75
CA ALA A 141 -23.56 15.36 23.38
C ALA A 141 -22.30 15.77 22.58
N PRO A 142 -22.05 17.07 22.36
CA PRO A 142 -20.86 17.52 21.65
C PRO A 142 -19.64 17.03 22.43
N ALA A 143 -18.87 16.14 21.82
CA ALA A 143 -17.60 15.70 22.39
C ALA A 143 -16.71 16.93 22.52
N LEU A 144 -16.47 17.38 23.75
CA LEU A 144 -15.60 18.50 24.02
C LEU A 144 -14.25 18.23 23.36
N SER A 145 -13.92 19.05 22.36
CA SER A 145 -12.62 19.00 21.68
C SER A 145 -11.57 19.52 22.65
N VAL A 146 -11.15 18.64 23.56
CA VAL A 146 -9.96 18.87 24.40
C VAL A 146 -8.77 18.83 23.45
N LEU A 147 -8.45 19.99 22.89
CA LEU A 147 -7.23 20.17 22.11
C LEU A 147 -6.06 19.71 22.99
N PRO A 148 -5.25 18.74 22.54
CA PRO A 148 -4.18 18.22 23.36
C PRO A 148 -3.19 19.35 23.65
N SER A 149 -2.99 19.67 24.93
CA SER A 149 -2.03 20.67 25.40
C SER A 149 -0.55 20.30 25.13
N PHE A 150 -0.31 19.17 24.45
CA PHE A 150 1.00 18.67 24.11
C PHE A 150 1.47 19.25 22.78
N VAL A 151 2.49 20.12 22.82
CA VAL A 151 3.18 20.60 21.63
C VAL A 151 4.40 19.70 21.39
N PRO A 152 4.58 19.08 20.21
CA PRO A 152 5.76 18.26 19.94
C PRO A 152 7.05 19.07 20.00
N VAL A 153 8.11 18.43 20.49
CA VAL A 153 9.44 19.04 20.58
C VAL A 153 10.04 19.15 19.19
N ARG A 154 10.19 20.38 18.69
CA ARG A 154 10.86 20.65 17.42
C ARG A 154 12.37 20.50 17.57
N ARG A 155 12.91 19.35 17.17
CA ARG A 155 14.36 19.11 17.12
C ARG A 155 14.96 19.86 15.91
N PRO A 156 16.19 20.38 15.98
CA PRO A 156 16.90 20.88 14.80
C PRO A 156 17.00 19.77 13.73
N ARG A 157 16.66 20.10 12.48
CA ARG A 157 16.80 19.16 11.35
C ARG A 157 18.27 18.78 11.19
N ARG A 158 18.54 17.48 11.03
CA ARG A 158 19.87 16.91 10.78
C ARG A 158 20.47 17.49 9.50
N GLY A 159 19.64 17.78 8.49
CA GLY A 159 19.99 18.58 7.29
C GLY A 159 20.95 17.91 6.31
N LYS A 160 21.79 16.98 6.78
CA LYS A 160 22.61 16.08 5.98
C LYS A 160 22.03 14.68 6.09
N ILE A 161 21.66 14.09 4.95
CA ILE A 161 21.29 12.67 4.86
C ILE A 161 22.43 11.83 5.45
N LEU A 162 22.07 10.89 6.33
CA LEU A 162 22.99 9.98 7.00
C LEU A 162 23.89 9.22 6.00
N SER A 163 25.09 8.83 6.43
CA SER A 163 25.97 8.03 5.59
C SER A 163 25.41 6.61 5.38
N SER A 164 25.90 5.89 4.36
CA SER A 164 25.51 4.48 4.17
C SER A 164 25.84 3.63 5.40
N GLN A 165 26.95 3.92 6.09
CA GLN A 165 27.37 3.18 7.27
C GLN A 165 26.41 3.40 8.45
N ASP A 166 25.93 4.63 8.63
CA ASP A 166 24.91 4.95 9.65
C ASP A 166 23.61 4.19 9.37
N PHE A 167 23.16 4.17 8.10
CA PHE A 167 21.97 3.41 7.71
C PHE A 167 22.15 1.90 7.87
N ASP A 168 23.31 1.33 7.54
CA ASP A 168 23.59 -0.10 7.75
C ASP A 168 23.61 -0.45 9.26
N ALA A 169 24.14 0.44 10.12
CA ALA A 169 24.10 0.30 11.58
C ALA A 169 22.66 0.38 12.14
N ILE A 170 21.85 1.33 11.64
CA ILE A 170 20.43 1.46 12.00
C ILE A 170 19.64 0.22 11.56
N HIS A 171 19.85 -0.28 10.33
CA HIS A 171 19.26 -1.54 9.86
C HIS A 171 19.62 -2.68 10.81
N HIS A 172 20.89 -2.84 11.18
CA HIS A 172 21.32 -3.90 12.09
C HIS A 172 20.68 -3.79 13.48
N LYS A 173 20.66 -2.57 14.07
CA LYS A 173 20.04 -2.28 15.37
C LYS A 173 18.57 -2.72 15.39
N TYR A 174 17.76 -2.25 14.45
CA TYR A 174 16.32 -2.53 14.45
C TYR A 174 15.98 -3.93 13.94
N HIS A 175 16.79 -4.53 13.07
CA HIS A 175 16.64 -5.95 12.74
C HIS A 175 16.90 -6.86 13.96
N LEU A 176 17.95 -6.57 14.75
CA LEU A 176 18.22 -7.31 15.99
C LEU A 176 17.11 -7.09 17.04
N ALA A 177 16.67 -5.84 17.23
CA ALA A 177 15.54 -5.51 18.09
C ALA A 177 14.27 -6.30 17.71
N GLY A 178 13.92 -6.33 16.42
CA GLY A 178 12.79 -7.10 15.90
C GLY A 178 12.89 -8.59 16.20
N ARG A 179 14.09 -9.18 16.14
CA ARG A 179 14.30 -10.60 16.51
C ARG A 179 14.10 -10.87 18.00
N LEU A 180 14.58 -9.98 18.87
CA LEU A 180 14.41 -10.09 20.33
C LEU A 180 12.95 -9.93 20.73
N LEU A 181 12.29 -8.88 20.23
CA LEU A 181 10.88 -8.60 20.49
C LEU A 181 9.96 -9.70 19.95
N LYS A 182 10.23 -10.24 18.75
CA LYS A 182 9.44 -11.35 18.19
C LYS A 182 9.53 -12.59 19.08
N PHE A 183 10.75 -12.99 19.45
CA PHE A 183 10.95 -14.15 20.33
C PHE A 183 10.28 -13.95 21.70
N SER A 184 10.43 -12.76 22.29
CA SER A 184 9.81 -12.41 23.56
C SER A 184 8.28 -12.48 23.48
N GLY A 185 7.69 -11.86 22.47
CA GLY A 185 6.25 -11.84 22.27
C GLY A 185 5.66 -13.23 22.04
N ASP A 186 6.34 -14.08 21.25
CA ASP A 186 5.97 -15.49 21.11
C ASP A 186 6.05 -16.20 22.46
N ALA A 187 7.18 -16.15 23.16
CA ALA A 187 7.38 -16.83 24.45
C ALA A 187 6.35 -16.39 25.51
N ARG A 188 6.10 -15.07 25.62
CA ARG A 188 5.07 -14.52 26.52
C ARG A 188 3.68 -15.00 26.14
N PHE A 189 3.32 -14.98 24.86
CA PHE A 189 2.00 -15.45 24.40
C PHE A 189 1.74 -16.90 24.86
N TRP A 190 2.66 -17.83 24.59
CA TRP A 190 2.52 -19.24 25.01
C TRP A 190 2.49 -19.41 26.54
N SER A 191 3.13 -18.51 27.29
CA SER A 191 3.09 -18.51 28.77
C SER A 191 1.80 -17.98 29.39
N THR A 192 0.91 -17.37 28.60
CA THR A 192 -0.37 -16.81 29.09
C THR A 192 -1.51 -17.81 29.09
N TYR A 193 -1.33 -18.98 28.47
CA TYR A 193 -2.32 -20.04 28.51
C TYR A 193 -2.45 -20.67 29.91
N PRO A 194 -3.61 -21.27 30.26
CA PRO A 194 -3.74 -22.10 31.44
C PRO A 194 -2.73 -23.27 31.40
N ALA A 195 -2.20 -23.66 32.56
CA ALA A 195 -1.19 -24.74 32.64
C ALA A 195 -1.67 -26.11 32.11
N SER A 196 -2.99 -26.32 32.02
CA SER A 196 -3.63 -27.49 31.40
C SER A 196 -3.69 -27.44 29.86
N HIS A 197 -3.37 -26.31 29.23
CA HIS A 197 -3.41 -26.15 27.78
C HIS A 197 -2.18 -26.78 27.12
N LYS A 198 -2.38 -27.60 26.07
CA LYS A 198 -1.30 -28.32 25.35
C LYS A 198 -0.16 -27.40 24.83
N GLU A 199 -0.48 -26.14 24.57
CA GLU A 199 0.43 -25.13 24.01
C GLU A 199 1.02 -24.20 25.09
N TYR A 200 0.69 -24.42 26.38
CA TYR A 200 1.31 -23.68 27.48
C TYR A 200 2.82 -23.92 27.52
N ARG A 201 3.59 -22.84 27.60
CA ARG A 201 5.05 -22.89 27.76
C ARG A 201 5.45 -21.88 28.84
N PRO A 202 5.85 -22.33 30.05
CA PRO A 202 6.25 -21.42 31.11
C PRO A 202 7.53 -20.65 30.73
N LEU A 203 7.64 -19.40 31.17
CA LEU A 203 8.88 -18.62 31.07
C LEU A 203 9.91 -19.13 32.08
N SER A 204 11.18 -19.18 31.71
CA SER A 204 12.29 -19.54 32.62
C SER A 204 12.39 -18.59 33.82
N HIS A 205 12.10 -17.30 33.60
CA HIS A 205 12.04 -16.26 34.62
C HIS A 205 10.72 -15.50 34.46
N PRO A 206 9.62 -15.99 35.06
CA PRO A 206 8.31 -15.34 34.93
C PRO A 206 8.30 -14.00 35.67
N PRO A 207 7.57 -12.99 35.16
CA PRO A 207 7.43 -11.71 35.85
C PRO A 207 6.68 -11.90 37.19
N PRO A 208 6.99 -11.11 38.25
CA PRO A 208 6.35 -11.24 39.55
C PRO A 208 4.81 -11.16 39.47
N PRO A 209 4.04 -12.00 40.20
CA PRO A 209 2.57 -12.08 40.05
C PRO A 209 1.81 -10.76 40.26
N ASN A 210 2.35 -9.86 41.09
CA ASN A 210 1.78 -8.55 41.34
C ASN A 210 2.08 -7.50 40.24
N SER A 211 3.09 -7.75 39.40
CA SER A 211 3.54 -6.83 38.34
C SER A 211 2.51 -6.68 37.22
N LYS A 212 2.54 -5.53 36.54
CA LYS A 212 1.74 -5.32 35.33
C LYS A 212 2.09 -6.34 34.22
N TYR A 213 3.37 -6.72 34.10
CA TYR A 213 3.85 -7.72 33.14
C TYR A 213 3.23 -9.11 33.31
N HIS A 214 2.89 -9.50 34.54
CA HIS A 214 2.15 -10.74 34.79
C HIS A 214 0.65 -10.57 34.48
N LYS A 215 0.02 -9.53 35.06
CA LYS A 215 -1.43 -9.28 34.93
C LYS A 215 -1.89 -9.03 33.49
N TYR A 216 -1.05 -8.40 32.67
CA TYR A 216 -1.33 -8.02 31.29
C TYR A 216 -0.47 -8.79 30.27
N GLY A 217 0.02 -9.98 30.62
CA GLY A 217 0.97 -10.73 29.81
C GLY A 217 0.52 -10.97 28.35
N ALA A 218 -0.77 -11.22 28.11
CA ALA A 218 -1.30 -11.49 26.77
C ALA A 218 -1.31 -10.25 25.85
N ILE A 219 -1.72 -9.08 26.36
CA ILE A 219 -1.67 -7.83 25.60
C ILE A 219 -0.23 -7.36 25.41
N ILE A 220 0.64 -7.51 26.42
CA ILE A 220 2.07 -7.20 26.31
C ILE A 220 2.75 -8.07 25.27
N ALA A 221 2.46 -9.38 25.24
CA ALA A 221 2.94 -10.27 24.19
C ALA A 221 2.53 -9.76 22.80
N ARG A 222 1.27 -9.37 22.62
CA ARG A 222 0.78 -8.79 21.36
C ARG A 222 1.44 -7.45 21.01
N LEU A 223 1.75 -6.59 21.99
CA LEU A 223 2.49 -5.34 21.79
C LEU A 223 3.95 -5.59 21.39
N GLU A 224 4.64 -6.54 22.02
CA GLU A 224 6.00 -6.96 21.64
C GLU A 224 6.05 -7.45 20.18
N LEU A 225 5.01 -8.16 19.72
CA LEU A 225 4.90 -8.64 18.34
C LEU A 225 4.66 -7.51 17.32
N VAL A 226 3.89 -6.47 17.68
CA VAL A 226 3.72 -5.28 16.82
C VAL A 226 4.97 -4.42 16.81
N ASP A 227 5.64 -4.23 17.96
CA ASP A 227 6.93 -3.52 18.02
C ASP A 227 8.00 -4.27 17.19
N ALA A 228 8.03 -5.60 17.26
CA ALA A 228 8.88 -6.43 16.42
C ALA A 228 8.60 -6.21 14.92
N LEU A 229 7.33 -6.16 14.54
CA LEU A 229 6.91 -5.92 13.16
C LEU A 229 7.34 -4.52 12.67
N VAL A 230 7.13 -3.49 13.49
CA VAL A 230 7.59 -2.12 13.23
C VAL A 230 9.11 -2.08 13.09
N CYS A 231 9.86 -2.72 13.99
CA CYS A 231 11.31 -2.79 13.94
C CYS A 231 11.83 -3.50 12.67
N PHE A 232 11.20 -4.59 12.23
CA PHE A 232 11.54 -5.25 10.97
C PHE A 232 11.18 -4.39 9.75
N ALA A 233 9.97 -3.82 9.69
CA ALA A 233 9.57 -2.96 8.57
C ALA A 233 10.49 -1.73 8.46
N TYR A 234 10.84 -1.11 9.59
CA TYR A 234 11.76 0.03 9.63
C TYR A 234 13.18 -0.34 9.20
N SER A 235 13.73 -1.48 9.64
CA SER A 235 15.07 -1.90 9.23
C SER A 235 15.14 -2.16 7.71
N LEU A 236 14.12 -2.79 7.13
CA LEU A 236 14.02 -3.00 5.69
C LEU A 236 13.85 -1.67 4.93
N TRP A 237 13.00 -0.77 5.42
CA TRP A 237 12.83 0.58 4.84
C TRP A 237 14.15 1.36 4.84
N VAL A 238 14.93 1.33 5.92
CA VAL A 238 16.25 2.00 6.01
C VAL A 238 17.22 1.53 4.91
N LYS A 239 17.26 0.22 4.64
CA LYS A 239 18.11 -0.39 3.61
C LYS A 239 17.67 0.00 2.19
N ASP A 240 16.38 0.14 1.97
CA ASP A 240 15.78 0.61 0.71
C ASP A 240 15.99 2.12 0.49
N TYR A 241 15.71 2.93 1.53
CA TYR A 241 15.73 4.39 1.51
C TYR A 241 17.14 4.94 1.25
N SER A 242 18.14 4.40 1.95
CA SER A 242 19.56 4.75 1.74
C SER A 242 20.03 4.53 0.30
N LYS A 243 19.50 3.51 -0.38
CA LYS A 243 19.84 3.13 -1.75
C LYS A 243 18.89 3.69 -2.81
N LYS A 244 17.80 4.34 -2.40
CA LYS A 244 16.70 4.81 -3.26
C LYS A 244 16.19 3.70 -4.20
N ALA A 245 15.99 2.52 -3.63
CA ALA A 245 15.61 1.29 -4.31
C ALA A 245 14.54 0.52 -3.52
N CYS A 246 14.07 -0.60 -4.07
CA CYS A 246 13.19 -1.55 -3.39
C CYS A 246 13.62 -2.99 -3.68
N PHE A 247 14.17 -3.69 -2.69
CA PHE A 247 14.59 -5.10 -2.85
C PHE A 247 13.41 -6.05 -2.57
N ARG A 248 12.64 -6.42 -3.60
CA ARG A 248 11.39 -7.21 -3.50
C ARG A 248 11.58 -8.49 -2.66
N GLU A 249 12.70 -9.18 -2.86
CA GLU A 249 13.07 -10.44 -2.22
C GLU A 249 13.27 -10.27 -0.71
N THR A 250 13.87 -9.14 -0.30
CA THR A 250 14.08 -8.84 1.12
C THR A 250 12.71 -8.65 1.81
N TRP A 251 11.77 -7.97 1.15
CA TRP A 251 10.41 -7.78 1.65
C TRP A 251 9.52 -9.02 1.63
N VAL A 252 9.89 -10.12 0.96
CA VAL A 252 9.15 -11.40 1.08
C VAL A 252 9.36 -12.01 2.47
N THR A 253 10.54 -11.79 3.08
CA THR A 253 10.90 -12.40 4.38
C THR A 253 10.00 -11.98 5.55
N ILE A 254 9.32 -10.83 5.45
CA ILE A 254 8.41 -10.31 6.50
C ILE A 254 6.94 -10.73 6.28
N GLU A 255 6.55 -11.21 5.09
CA GLU A 255 5.15 -11.47 4.73
C GLU A 255 4.48 -12.55 5.61
N ALA A 256 5.20 -13.63 5.91
CA ALA A 256 4.71 -14.67 6.82
C ALA A 256 4.48 -14.13 8.26
N PHE A 257 5.32 -13.20 8.72
CA PHE A 257 5.17 -12.59 10.04
C PHE A 257 4.06 -11.53 10.06
N LEU A 258 3.89 -10.76 8.98
CA LEU A 258 2.73 -9.87 8.76
C LEU A 258 1.42 -10.64 8.82
N GLY A 259 1.29 -11.72 8.03
CA GLY A 259 0.10 -12.57 8.02
C GLY A 259 -0.22 -13.15 9.39
N TRP A 260 0.80 -13.64 10.10
CA TRP A 260 0.64 -14.14 11.46
C TRP A 260 0.21 -13.05 12.45
N CYS A 261 0.79 -11.84 12.39
CA CYS A 261 0.38 -10.71 13.22
C CYS A 261 -1.07 -10.32 12.96
N LYS A 262 -1.48 -10.17 11.70
CA LYS A 262 -2.88 -9.89 11.34
C LYS A 262 -3.84 -10.93 11.92
N ASN A 263 -3.52 -12.21 11.77
CA ASN A 263 -4.36 -13.30 12.28
C ASN A 263 -4.50 -13.19 13.81
N LYS A 264 -3.39 -13.04 14.54
CA LYS A 264 -3.37 -12.88 16.01
C LYS A 264 -4.18 -11.68 16.51
N TRP A 265 -4.20 -10.58 15.75
CA TRP A 265 -4.98 -9.38 16.09
C TRP A 265 -6.43 -9.40 15.58
N THR A 266 -6.81 -10.39 14.75
CA THR A 266 -8.17 -10.55 14.22
C THR A 266 -9.01 -11.56 15.00
N THR A 267 -8.40 -12.59 15.61
CA THR A 267 -9.11 -13.73 16.22
C THR A 267 -9.76 -13.47 17.59
N GLU A 268 -9.58 -12.29 18.18
CA GLU A 268 -10.08 -11.95 19.52
C GLU A 268 -11.11 -10.79 19.40
N ASP A 269 -12.40 -11.12 19.32
CA ASP A 269 -13.50 -10.14 19.12
C ASP A 269 -13.69 -9.13 20.27
N THR A 270 -13.03 -9.35 21.41
CA THR A 270 -13.23 -8.63 22.68
C THR A 270 -12.49 -7.28 22.79
N PHE A 271 -11.91 -6.80 21.70
CA PHE A 271 -11.05 -5.61 21.70
C PHE A 271 -11.77 -4.26 21.58
N GLY A 272 -11.24 -3.29 22.33
CA GLY A 272 -11.59 -1.88 22.22
C GLY A 272 -11.12 -1.25 20.91
N GLU A 273 -11.60 -0.04 20.65
CA GLU A 273 -11.22 0.77 19.48
C GLU A 273 -9.69 1.02 19.44
N ARG A 274 -9.05 1.18 20.60
CA ARG A 274 -7.61 1.41 20.74
C ARG A 274 -6.80 0.23 20.20
N GLU A 275 -7.07 -0.99 20.66
CA GLU A 275 -6.41 -2.21 20.19
C GLU A 275 -6.69 -2.46 18.70
N LYS A 276 -7.90 -2.19 18.23
CA LYS A 276 -8.25 -2.29 16.80
C LYS A 276 -7.43 -1.33 15.95
N ALA A 277 -7.06 -0.15 16.45
CA ALA A 277 -6.16 0.76 15.74
C ALA A 277 -4.77 0.15 15.44
N LEU A 278 -4.27 -0.76 16.29
CA LEU A 278 -3.03 -1.50 16.00
C LEU A 278 -3.23 -2.57 14.90
N LEU A 279 -4.41 -3.19 14.80
CA LEU A 279 -4.74 -3.99 13.62
C LEU A 279 -4.75 -3.13 12.35
N GLY A 280 -5.31 -1.90 12.42
CA GLY A 280 -5.25 -0.91 11.35
C GLY A 280 -3.81 -0.53 10.96
N LEU A 281 -2.92 -0.37 11.94
CA LEU A 281 -1.49 -0.14 11.72
C LEU A 281 -0.83 -1.32 10.98
N ILE A 282 -1.10 -2.58 11.36
CA ILE A 282 -0.54 -3.76 10.69
C ILE A 282 -0.97 -3.79 9.20
N TRP A 283 -2.26 -3.53 8.93
CA TRP A 283 -2.76 -3.40 7.55
C TRP A 283 -2.12 -2.23 6.80
N MET A 284 -1.86 -1.10 7.47
CA MET A 284 -1.20 0.05 6.86
C MET A 284 0.26 -0.26 6.50
N ILE A 285 1.01 -0.92 7.39
CA ILE A 285 2.39 -1.38 7.11
C ILE A 285 2.40 -2.25 5.86
N GLU A 286 1.49 -3.23 5.74
CA GLU A 286 1.40 -4.07 4.55
C GLU A 286 1.02 -3.29 3.29
N GLY A 287 0.06 -2.36 3.39
CA GLY A 287 -0.35 -1.49 2.29
C GLY A 287 0.82 -0.67 1.74
N PHE A 288 1.60 -0.04 2.61
CA PHE A 288 2.79 0.73 2.21
C PHE A 288 3.93 -0.15 1.68
N ILE A 289 4.15 -1.37 2.22
CA ILE A 289 5.12 -2.33 1.67
C ILE A 289 4.72 -2.74 0.24
N ARG A 290 3.45 -3.10 0.02
CA ARG A 290 2.91 -3.43 -1.31
C ARG A 290 3.01 -2.24 -2.26
N ALA A 291 2.74 -1.02 -1.76
CA ALA A 291 2.81 0.18 -2.55
C ALA A 291 4.25 0.52 -3.00
N ARG A 292 5.22 0.40 -2.09
CA ARG A 292 6.64 0.55 -2.41
C ARG A 292 7.10 -0.48 -3.46
N LYS A 293 6.71 -1.75 -3.31
CA LYS A 293 7.00 -2.81 -4.29
C LYS A 293 6.51 -2.46 -5.69
N PHE A 294 5.25 -2.03 -5.86
CA PHE A 294 4.73 -1.70 -7.19
C PHE A 294 5.33 -0.41 -7.75
N TYR A 295 5.50 0.64 -6.92
CA TYR A 295 5.99 1.94 -7.39
C TYR A 295 7.41 1.83 -7.97
N TYR A 296 8.30 1.13 -7.26
CA TYR A 296 9.66 0.90 -7.73
C TYR A 296 9.71 -0.06 -8.93
N ALA A 297 8.85 -1.07 -8.99
CA ALA A 297 8.73 -1.94 -10.18
C ALA A 297 8.23 -1.16 -11.41
N ALA A 298 7.29 -0.24 -11.23
CA ALA A 298 6.81 0.65 -12.30
C ALA A 298 7.97 1.49 -12.84
N LYS A 299 8.54 2.31 -11.96
CA LYS A 299 9.60 3.29 -12.24
C LYS A 299 10.90 2.72 -12.80
N LEU A 300 11.29 1.51 -12.38
CA LEU A 300 12.58 0.92 -12.74
C LEU A 300 12.49 -0.15 -13.85
N THR A 301 11.29 -0.63 -14.19
CA THR A 301 11.14 -1.77 -15.10
C THR A 301 9.95 -1.64 -16.04
N VAL A 302 8.76 -1.27 -15.55
CA VAL A 302 7.58 -1.19 -16.42
C VAL A 302 7.63 0.03 -17.33
N ASP A 303 7.80 1.23 -16.78
CA ASP A 303 7.73 2.47 -17.55
C ASP A 303 8.81 2.52 -18.65
N PRO A 304 10.09 2.17 -18.40
CA PRO A 304 11.11 2.17 -19.45
C PRO A 304 10.86 1.16 -20.59
N GLU A 305 10.27 0.01 -20.30
CA GLU A 305 9.98 -1.02 -21.30
C GLU A 305 8.68 -0.73 -22.06
N LEU A 306 7.69 -0.09 -21.41
CA LEU A 306 6.52 0.49 -22.09
C LEU A 306 6.97 1.61 -23.03
N ASP A 307 7.81 2.56 -22.59
CA ASP A 307 8.34 3.63 -23.42
C ASP A 307 9.12 3.09 -24.63
N ARG A 308 9.95 2.05 -24.43
CA ARG A 308 10.68 1.37 -25.49
C ARG A 308 9.73 0.71 -26.49
N THR A 309 8.73 -0.02 -26.00
CA THR A 309 7.74 -0.71 -26.84
C THR A 309 6.89 0.28 -27.62
N TRP A 310 6.48 1.36 -26.97
CA TRP A 310 5.74 2.48 -27.55
C TRP A 310 6.56 3.21 -28.63
N ALA A 311 7.85 3.45 -28.40
CA ALA A 311 8.75 4.01 -29.41
C ALA A 311 8.89 3.10 -30.64
N LYS A 312 9.02 1.78 -30.43
CA LYS A 312 9.02 0.79 -31.52
C LYS A 312 7.70 0.85 -32.31
N MET A 313 6.56 0.81 -31.61
CA MET A 313 5.24 0.80 -32.24
C MET A 313 4.99 2.06 -33.07
N LYS A 314 5.37 3.26 -32.58
CA LYS A 314 5.32 4.50 -33.37
C LYS A 314 6.20 4.43 -34.62
N SER A 315 7.38 3.81 -34.55
CA SER A 315 8.23 3.62 -35.73
C SER A 315 7.56 2.69 -36.75
N GLU A 316 6.88 1.64 -36.30
CA GLU A 316 6.17 0.68 -37.14
C GLU A 316 4.93 1.33 -37.80
N MET A 317 4.13 2.08 -37.03
CA MET A 317 3.04 2.92 -37.54
C MET A 317 3.54 3.86 -38.65
N ALA A 318 4.68 4.53 -38.44
CA ALA A 318 5.26 5.45 -39.42
C ALA A 318 5.75 4.74 -40.70
N THR A 319 6.31 3.54 -40.60
CA THR A 319 6.71 2.72 -41.76
C THR A 319 5.48 2.30 -42.57
N LEU A 320 4.48 1.69 -41.93
CA LEU A 320 3.24 1.23 -42.58
C LEU A 320 2.47 2.39 -43.23
N SER A 321 2.45 3.56 -42.59
CA SER A 321 1.83 4.77 -43.15
C SER A 321 2.49 5.21 -44.46
N ARG A 322 3.83 5.21 -44.51
CA ARG A 322 4.60 5.60 -45.71
C ARG A 322 4.49 4.57 -46.83
N GLU A 323 4.37 3.29 -46.49
CA GLU A 323 4.12 2.23 -47.46
C GLU A 323 2.72 2.37 -48.10
N ALA A 324 1.71 2.73 -47.30
CA ALA A 324 0.38 3.06 -47.79
C ALA A 324 0.37 4.31 -48.68
N GLU A 325 0.99 5.41 -48.25
CA GLU A 325 1.14 6.65 -49.03
C GLU A 325 1.78 6.38 -50.41
N LYS A 326 2.88 5.62 -50.43
CA LYS A 326 3.56 5.22 -51.67
C LYS A 326 2.66 4.35 -52.58
N THR A 327 1.79 3.54 -52.00
CA THR A 327 0.85 2.69 -52.73
C THR A 327 -0.29 3.53 -53.33
N GLU A 328 -0.83 4.52 -52.60
CA GLU A 328 -1.82 5.48 -53.11
C GLU A 328 -1.25 6.30 -54.28
N MET A 329 -0.02 6.80 -54.16
CA MET A 329 0.67 7.52 -55.24
C MET A 329 0.86 6.67 -56.50
N ASN A 330 1.31 5.41 -56.36
CA ASN A 330 1.52 4.51 -57.49
C ASN A 330 0.22 4.04 -58.15
N GLY A 331 -0.83 3.77 -57.36
CA GLY A 331 -2.13 3.30 -57.88
C GLY A 331 -2.82 4.35 -58.76
N THR A 332 -2.65 5.63 -58.45
CA THR A 332 -3.27 6.74 -59.20
C THR A 332 -2.70 6.89 -60.61
N ALA A 333 -1.45 6.48 -60.85
CA ALA A 333 -0.81 6.51 -62.17
C ALA A 333 -1.22 5.35 -63.09
N GLY A 334 -1.70 4.23 -62.54
CA GLY A 334 -2.12 3.05 -63.32
C GLY A 334 -3.57 3.12 -63.83
N ALA A 335 -4.46 3.79 -63.09
CA ALA A 335 -5.90 3.81 -63.39
C ALA A 335 -6.27 4.58 -64.68
N ALA A 336 -5.40 5.46 -65.18
CA ALA A 336 -5.64 6.25 -66.39
C ALA A 336 -5.54 5.46 -67.71
N SER A 337 -4.99 4.23 -67.69
CA SER A 337 -4.72 3.43 -68.90
C SER A 337 -5.60 2.18 -69.05
N GLN A 338 -6.58 1.96 -68.17
CA GLN A 338 -7.43 0.74 -68.18
C GLN A 338 -8.92 0.97 -68.49
N LEU A 339 -9.27 2.10 -69.11
CA LEU A 339 -10.55 2.29 -69.82
C LEU A 339 -10.50 1.78 -71.28
N SER A 340 -9.61 0.84 -71.60
CA SER A 340 -9.46 0.26 -72.94
C SER A 340 -9.84 -1.22 -72.98
N LEU A 341 -10.92 -1.50 -73.71
CA LEU A 341 -11.44 -2.78 -74.19
C LEU A 341 -11.88 -3.82 -73.13
N ALA A 342 -13.21 -4.01 -73.12
CA ALA A 342 -13.81 -5.27 -72.75
C ALA A 342 -13.37 -6.40 -73.70
N SER A 343 -12.95 -7.53 -73.13
CA SER A 343 -12.96 -8.84 -73.78
C SER A 343 -13.45 -9.89 -72.78
N GLN A 344 -14.30 -10.80 -73.25
CA GLN A 344 -15.08 -11.70 -72.39
C GLN A 344 -14.20 -12.62 -71.53
N ALA A 345 -14.44 -12.63 -70.21
CA ALA A 345 -14.05 -13.74 -69.36
C ALA A 345 -15.12 -14.83 -69.41
N THR A 346 -14.77 -16.01 -69.94
CA THR A 346 -15.58 -17.23 -69.81
C THR A 346 -15.57 -17.73 -68.36
N PRO A 347 -16.60 -18.48 -67.90
CA PRO A 347 -16.67 -18.93 -66.53
C PRO A 347 -15.67 -20.08 -66.28
N GLN A 348 -14.66 -19.86 -65.45
CA GLN A 348 -13.83 -20.97 -64.95
C GLN A 348 -14.63 -21.79 -63.93
N MET A 349 -14.77 -23.08 -64.24
CA MET A 349 -15.52 -24.04 -63.41
C MET A 349 -14.79 -24.41 -62.12
N LEU A 350 -15.57 -24.82 -61.13
CA LEU A 350 -15.13 -25.43 -59.87
C LEU A 350 -14.18 -26.62 -60.11
N PRO A 351 -13.04 -26.72 -59.43
CA PRO A 351 -12.35 -27.98 -59.22
C PRO A 351 -12.96 -28.73 -58.02
N SER A 352 -13.49 -29.93 -58.27
CA SER A 352 -13.98 -30.84 -57.23
C SER A 352 -12.83 -31.41 -56.37
N PRO A 353 -13.09 -31.76 -55.09
CA PRO A 353 -12.08 -32.40 -54.24
C PRO A 353 -11.91 -33.88 -54.61
N ALA A 354 -10.66 -34.30 -54.82
CA ALA A 354 -10.30 -35.71 -55.00
C ALA A 354 -9.24 -36.13 -53.97
N SER A 355 -9.61 -37.06 -53.10
CA SER A 355 -8.68 -37.76 -52.20
C SER A 355 -7.65 -38.56 -52.98
N ILE A 356 -6.40 -38.60 -52.51
CA ILE A 356 -5.48 -39.73 -52.68
C ILE A 356 -4.43 -39.65 -51.56
N ALA A 357 -4.32 -40.73 -50.79
CA ALA A 357 -3.15 -41.01 -49.96
C ALA A 357 -2.14 -41.83 -50.78
N PRO A 358 -0.85 -41.79 -50.41
CA PRO A 358 -0.14 -43.07 -50.33
C PRO A 358 0.69 -43.24 -49.06
N THR A 359 1.14 -44.48 -48.91
CA THR A 359 1.69 -45.11 -47.72
C THR A 359 3.23 -45.07 -47.66
N ASN A 360 3.73 -45.46 -46.47
CA ASN A 360 4.99 -46.17 -46.18
C ASN A 360 6.20 -45.42 -45.61
N SER A 361 6.67 -46.08 -44.54
CA SER A 361 8.03 -46.19 -43.98
C SER A 361 8.43 -45.22 -42.87
N ALA A 362 9.18 -45.59 -41.84
CA ALA A 362 9.45 -46.82 -41.07
C ALA A 362 10.72 -46.53 -40.24
N ASN A 363 10.79 -47.04 -38.99
CA ASN A 363 11.95 -46.99 -38.07
C ASN A 363 12.37 -45.58 -37.57
N SER A 364 12.47 -45.30 -36.26
CA SER A 364 13.12 -46.14 -35.23
C SER A 364 12.57 -45.90 -33.81
N THR A 365 12.51 -47.00 -33.04
CA THR A 365 12.41 -47.09 -31.57
C THR A 365 13.82 -46.93 -30.94
N PRO A 366 14.11 -47.10 -29.61
CA PRO A 366 13.33 -47.62 -28.45
C PRO A 366 13.49 -46.73 -27.17
N ILE A 367 13.25 -47.09 -25.89
CA ILE A 367 12.86 -48.32 -25.14
C ILE A 367 12.14 -47.91 -23.82
N THR A 368 11.37 -48.82 -23.17
CA THR A 368 11.08 -48.91 -21.69
C THR A 368 10.40 -47.72 -20.97
N SER A 369 9.64 -47.83 -19.86
CA SER A 369 9.05 -48.89 -19.00
C SER A 369 8.18 -48.14 -17.95
N SER A 370 7.17 -48.65 -17.24
CA SER A 370 6.67 -50.01 -16.99
C SER A 370 5.19 -49.96 -16.56
N SER A 371 4.47 -51.04 -16.80
CA SER A 371 3.11 -51.33 -16.34
C SER A 371 2.96 -51.52 -14.82
N GLY A 372 1.73 -51.31 -14.30
CA GLY A 372 1.18 -52.18 -13.23
C GLY A 372 0.47 -51.48 -12.07
N GLY A 373 -0.83 -51.75 -11.90
CA GLY A 373 -1.60 -51.40 -10.70
C GLY A 373 -3.03 -50.94 -11.00
N THR A 374 -4.02 -51.81 -10.79
CA THR A 374 -5.46 -51.54 -11.01
C THR A 374 -6.19 -51.31 -9.65
N PRO A 375 -7.54 -51.37 -9.53
CA PRO A 375 -8.34 -50.20 -9.18
C PRO A 375 -9.00 -50.30 -7.79
N ASN A 376 -9.75 -49.27 -7.36
CA ASN A 376 -10.97 -49.54 -6.60
C ASN A 376 -12.03 -48.42 -6.59
N THR A 377 -13.27 -48.84 -6.33
CA THR A 377 -14.53 -48.11 -6.48
C THR A 377 -15.14 -47.64 -5.16
N ASN A 378 -15.80 -46.47 -5.15
CA ASN A 378 -17.14 -46.19 -4.59
C ASN A 378 -17.40 -44.67 -4.69
N SER A 379 -18.52 -44.16 -5.26
CA SER A 379 -19.91 -44.24 -4.76
C SER A 379 -20.05 -43.50 -3.41
N SER A 380 -20.82 -42.42 -3.23
CA SER A 380 -22.08 -42.06 -3.91
C SER A 380 -22.44 -40.56 -3.90
N SER A 381 -23.10 -40.12 -4.97
CA SER A 381 -24.29 -39.25 -5.01
C SER A 381 -24.49 -38.07 -4.05
N THR A 382 -24.54 -36.85 -4.60
CA THR A 382 -25.86 -36.21 -4.84
C THR A 382 -25.80 -35.17 -5.96
N THR A 383 -26.76 -35.28 -6.88
CA THR A 383 -26.94 -34.41 -8.05
C THR A 383 -27.84 -33.23 -7.73
N LEU A 384 -27.47 -32.02 -8.17
CA LEU A 384 -28.45 -30.97 -8.48
C LEU A 384 -28.16 -30.37 -9.85
N VAL A 385 -29.25 -30.10 -10.58
CA VAL A 385 -29.26 -29.84 -12.01
C VAL A 385 -29.07 -28.35 -12.27
N ALA A 386 -27.97 -27.98 -12.95
CA ALA A 386 -27.76 -26.63 -13.45
C ALA A 386 -28.02 -26.59 -14.96
N SER A 387 -29.11 -25.92 -15.34
CA SER A 387 -29.49 -25.67 -16.73
C SER A 387 -28.42 -24.87 -17.47
N GLN A 388 -27.77 -25.49 -18.46
CA GLN A 388 -26.84 -24.81 -19.35
C GLN A 388 -27.60 -23.87 -20.28
N SER A 389 -27.57 -22.56 -20.00
CA SER A 389 -27.93 -21.56 -21.02
C SER A 389 -26.80 -21.47 -22.05
N SER A 390 -27.00 -22.10 -23.20
CA SER A 390 -26.09 -22.03 -24.35
C SER A 390 -26.14 -20.63 -24.98
N ASN A 391 -25.45 -19.67 -24.38
CA ASN A 391 -25.11 -18.43 -25.08
C ASN A 391 -24.29 -18.79 -26.33
N PRO A 392 -24.73 -18.42 -27.55
CA PRO A 392 -23.96 -18.71 -28.75
C PRO A 392 -22.60 -17.98 -28.67
N PRO A 393 -21.51 -18.58 -29.16
CA PRO A 393 -20.21 -17.92 -29.19
C PRO A 393 -20.34 -16.64 -30.01
N ARG A 394 -20.09 -15.48 -29.38
CA ARG A 394 -20.01 -14.21 -30.10
C ARG A 394 -18.92 -14.36 -31.15
N SER A 395 -19.33 -14.31 -32.43
CA SER A 395 -18.41 -14.19 -33.56
C SER A 395 -17.43 -13.07 -33.26
N ALA A 396 -16.14 -13.40 -33.23
CA ALA A 396 -15.10 -12.41 -33.04
C ALA A 396 -15.17 -11.42 -34.22
N HIS A 397 -15.43 -10.15 -33.92
CA HIS A 397 -15.47 -9.10 -34.93
C HIS A 397 -14.07 -8.96 -35.55
N THR A 398 -13.86 -9.58 -36.72
CA THR A 398 -12.64 -9.48 -37.53
C THR A 398 -12.63 -8.24 -38.42
N GLY A 399 -13.45 -7.24 -38.09
CA GLY A 399 -13.39 -5.93 -38.73
C GLY A 399 -12.09 -5.20 -38.35
N PRO A 400 -11.50 -4.40 -39.25
CA PRO A 400 -10.32 -3.60 -38.92
C PRO A 400 -10.65 -2.66 -37.76
N VAL A 401 -9.90 -2.77 -36.66
CA VAL A 401 -10.07 -1.93 -35.49
C VAL A 401 -9.58 -0.52 -35.86
N ALA A 402 -10.52 0.41 -36.05
CA ALA A 402 -10.18 1.79 -36.36
C ALA A 402 -9.26 2.38 -35.29
N LEU A 403 -8.16 3.01 -35.72
CA LEU A 403 -7.18 3.63 -34.82
C LEU A 403 -7.88 4.68 -33.92
N PRO A 404 -7.82 4.55 -32.58
CA PRO A 404 -8.40 5.53 -31.67
C PRO A 404 -7.95 6.97 -31.98
N PRO A 405 -8.84 7.99 -31.93
CA PRO A 405 -8.51 9.35 -32.36
C PRO A 405 -7.28 9.97 -31.69
N TYR A 406 -7.03 9.64 -30.42
CA TYR A 406 -5.85 10.12 -29.68
C TYR A 406 -4.52 9.50 -30.15
N LEU A 407 -4.55 8.40 -30.92
CA LEU A 407 -3.37 7.79 -31.54
C LEU A 407 -3.09 8.32 -32.95
N VAL A 408 -4.07 8.97 -33.60
CA VAL A 408 -3.91 9.55 -34.95
C VAL A 408 -2.81 10.62 -34.97
N VAL A 409 -2.62 11.36 -33.88
CA VAL A 409 -1.53 12.36 -33.72
C VAL A 409 -0.11 11.75 -33.77
N HIS A 410 0.02 10.42 -33.71
CA HIS A 410 1.28 9.70 -33.85
C HIS A 410 1.51 9.11 -35.25
N VAL A 411 0.52 9.21 -36.13
CA VAL A 411 0.67 8.92 -37.56
C VAL A 411 1.42 10.10 -38.20
N PRO A 412 2.51 9.89 -38.94
CA PRO A 412 3.20 10.99 -39.61
C PRO A 412 2.31 11.62 -40.68
N ASN A 413 2.36 12.95 -40.80
CA ASN A 413 1.82 13.67 -41.95
C ASN A 413 2.40 13.13 -43.26
N GLY A 414 1.66 13.34 -44.36
CA GLY A 414 2.13 13.03 -45.71
C GLY A 414 3.41 13.77 -46.07
N SER A 415 4.12 13.28 -47.08
CA SER A 415 5.33 13.89 -47.64
C SER A 415 5.12 15.31 -48.18
N ASP A 416 3.88 15.66 -48.52
CA ASP A 416 3.44 17.01 -48.91
C ASP A 416 3.06 17.92 -47.71
N GLY A 417 3.22 17.41 -46.49
CA GLY A 417 2.88 18.11 -45.23
C GLY A 417 1.40 18.06 -44.84
N ARG A 418 0.52 17.43 -45.63
CA ARG A 418 -0.91 17.32 -45.31
C ARG A 418 -1.16 16.35 -44.15
N ALA A 419 -2.34 16.49 -43.55
CA ALA A 419 -2.83 15.52 -42.56
C ALA A 419 -2.87 14.09 -43.16
N PRO A 420 -2.64 13.04 -42.36
CA PRO A 420 -2.58 11.67 -42.87
C PRO A 420 -3.83 11.24 -43.64
N SER A 421 -3.65 10.54 -44.76
CA SER A 421 -4.79 10.00 -45.53
C SER A 421 -5.53 8.90 -44.76
N ALA A 422 -6.76 8.60 -45.16
CA ALA A 422 -7.53 7.50 -44.56
C ALA A 422 -6.81 6.14 -44.72
N GLY A 423 -6.11 5.92 -45.85
CA GLY A 423 -5.29 4.73 -46.07
C GLY A 423 -4.06 4.68 -45.17
N MET A 424 -3.37 5.82 -44.95
CA MET A 424 -2.27 5.92 -43.97
C MET A 424 -2.73 5.58 -42.55
N ILE A 425 -3.88 6.13 -42.11
CA ILE A 425 -4.43 5.87 -40.77
C ILE A 425 -4.83 4.40 -40.63
N ALA A 426 -5.45 3.81 -41.65
CA ALA A 426 -5.82 2.39 -41.67
C ALA A 426 -4.58 1.47 -41.66
N ALA A 427 -3.51 1.84 -42.36
CA ALA A 427 -2.25 1.10 -42.34
C ALA A 427 -1.54 1.21 -40.99
N ALA A 428 -1.51 2.40 -40.38
CA ALA A 428 -0.97 2.61 -39.04
C ALA A 428 -1.71 1.81 -37.96
N ALA A 429 -3.03 1.59 -38.13
CA ALA A 429 -3.83 0.75 -37.24
C ALA A 429 -3.38 -0.72 -37.19
N ASN A 430 -2.64 -1.19 -38.21
CA ASN A 430 -2.11 -2.55 -38.28
C ASN A 430 -0.73 -2.70 -37.61
N ALA A 431 -0.15 -1.64 -37.06
CA ALA A 431 1.10 -1.74 -36.30
C ALA A 431 0.89 -2.54 -35.01
N THR A 432 1.77 -3.50 -34.72
CA THR A 432 1.62 -4.39 -33.56
C THR A 432 2.88 -4.45 -32.70
N ALA A 433 2.69 -4.52 -31.38
CA ALA A 433 3.77 -4.69 -30.42
C ALA A 433 3.59 -6.00 -29.65
N SER A 434 4.60 -6.87 -29.70
CA SER A 434 4.65 -8.09 -28.89
C SER A 434 5.38 -7.86 -27.57
N PHE A 435 4.80 -8.35 -26.49
CA PHE A 435 5.41 -8.35 -25.15
C PHE A 435 5.97 -9.73 -24.82
N GLY A 436 7.20 -9.78 -24.30
CA GLY A 436 7.80 -11.03 -23.82
C GLY A 436 7.08 -11.58 -22.57
N PRO A 437 7.06 -12.90 -22.35
CA PRO A 437 6.29 -13.52 -21.26
C PRO A 437 6.68 -12.99 -19.86
N THR A 438 7.97 -12.71 -19.62
CA THR A 438 8.48 -12.11 -18.38
C THR A 438 7.91 -10.71 -18.13
N PHE A 439 7.74 -9.91 -19.19
CA PHE A 439 7.17 -8.57 -19.08
C PHE A 439 5.66 -8.63 -18.82
N THR A 440 4.93 -9.48 -19.55
CA THR A 440 3.51 -9.74 -19.32
C THR A 440 3.24 -10.23 -17.90
N PHE A 441 4.10 -11.10 -17.35
CA PHE A 441 4.04 -11.51 -15.94
C PHE A 441 4.31 -10.34 -14.98
N THR A 442 5.31 -9.50 -15.27
CA THR A 442 5.59 -8.27 -14.49
C THR A 442 4.40 -7.31 -14.47
N LEU A 443 3.70 -7.10 -15.60
CA LEU A 443 2.49 -6.29 -15.67
C LEU A 443 1.35 -6.87 -14.81
N LYS A 444 1.14 -8.19 -14.86
CA LYS A 444 0.15 -8.89 -14.01
C LYS A 444 0.48 -8.70 -12.53
N GLU A 445 1.74 -8.86 -12.15
CA GLU A 445 2.23 -8.64 -10.79
C GLU A 445 2.07 -7.20 -10.31
N GLN A 446 2.28 -6.22 -11.20
CA GLN A 446 2.10 -4.79 -10.89
C GLN A 446 0.62 -4.49 -10.62
N SER A 447 -0.28 -4.96 -11.49
CA SER A 447 -1.75 -4.85 -11.32
C SER A 447 -2.23 -5.52 -10.03
N ASN A 448 -1.79 -6.76 -9.75
CA ASN A 448 -2.05 -7.45 -8.50
C ASN A 448 -1.56 -6.65 -7.28
N GLY A 449 -0.38 -6.03 -7.38
CA GLY A 449 0.23 -5.21 -6.35
C GLY A 449 -0.61 -3.97 -6.00
N VAL A 450 -1.13 -3.26 -7.01
CA VAL A 450 -2.02 -2.10 -6.84
C VAL A 450 -3.32 -2.50 -6.15
N VAL A 451 -4.01 -3.54 -6.64
CA VAL A 451 -5.26 -4.04 -6.02
C VAL A 451 -5.02 -4.48 -4.57
N SER A 452 -3.92 -5.19 -4.32
CA SER A 452 -3.57 -5.67 -2.97
C SER A 452 -3.21 -4.52 -2.02
N ALA A 453 -2.54 -3.47 -2.51
CA ALA A 453 -2.25 -2.27 -1.72
C ALA A 453 -3.54 -1.53 -1.35
N GLY A 454 -4.45 -1.33 -2.31
CA GLY A 454 -5.78 -0.75 -2.07
C GLY A 454 -6.56 -1.51 -1.01
N TYR A 455 -6.69 -2.83 -1.15
CA TYR A 455 -7.36 -3.69 -0.16
C TYR A 455 -6.77 -3.55 1.25
N CYS A 456 -5.44 -3.48 1.38
CA CYS A 456 -4.79 -3.28 2.68
C CYS A 456 -5.11 -1.88 3.27
N MET A 457 -5.13 -0.84 2.44
CA MET A 457 -5.47 0.51 2.89
C MET A 457 -6.95 0.66 3.27
N ASP A 458 -7.86 0.03 2.54
CA ASP A 458 -9.29 -0.03 2.89
C ASP A 458 -9.50 -0.70 4.26
N HIS A 459 -8.71 -1.74 4.56
CA HIS A 459 -8.73 -2.38 5.88
C HIS A 459 -8.05 -1.55 6.97
N ALA A 460 -6.95 -0.85 6.65
CA ALA A 460 -6.29 0.05 7.59
C ALA A 460 -7.21 1.19 8.03
N GLN A 461 -7.87 1.86 7.07
CA GLN A 461 -8.74 3.03 7.33
C GLN A 461 -10.01 2.69 8.10
N LYS A 462 -10.48 1.44 8.11
CA LYS A 462 -11.60 1.00 8.97
C LYS A 462 -11.27 1.07 10.47
N TYR A 463 -9.99 0.92 10.84
CA TYR A 463 -9.57 0.80 12.24
C TYR A 463 -8.60 1.89 12.70
N LEU A 464 -7.85 2.51 11.79
CA LEU A 464 -6.86 3.54 12.09
C LEU A 464 -7.16 4.82 11.29
N THR A 465 -7.69 5.82 11.98
CA THR A 465 -8.03 7.14 11.44
C THR A 465 -7.58 8.25 12.40
N LEU A 466 -7.49 9.49 11.90
CA LEU A 466 -7.13 10.64 12.75
C LEU A 466 -8.07 10.83 13.96
N PRO A 467 -9.41 10.68 13.85
CA PRO A 467 -10.30 10.70 15.03
C PRO A 467 -10.03 9.58 16.04
N ILE A 468 -9.69 8.37 15.58
CA ILE A 468 -9.33 7.24 16.47
C ILE A 468 -8.00 7.54 17.18
N LEU A 469 -7.00 8.09 16.49
CA LEU A 469 -5.77 8.56 17.11
C LEU A 469 -6.03 9.68 18.13
N ALA A 470 -6.80 10.71 17.77
CA ALA A 470 -7.11 11.82 18.68
C ALA A 470 -7.75 11.34 19.99
N ARG A 471 -8.63 10.33 19.92
CA ARG A 471 -9.33 9.77 21.07
C ARG A 471 -8.49 8.80 21.90
N HIS A 472 -7.71 7.93 21.26
CA HIS A 472 -7.09 6.77 21.92
C HIS A 472 -5.56 6.83 22.02
N TYR A 473 -4.93 7.70 21.24
CA TYR A 473 -3.49 7.96 21.16
C TYR A 473 -3.22 9.48 21.09
N PRO A 474 -3.73 10.28 22.05
CA PRO A 474 -3.69 11.74 21.98
C PRO A 474 -2.28 12.33 21.89
N THR A 475 -1.27 11.67 22.47
CA THR A 475 0.14 12.10 22.37
C THR A 475 0.66 11.91 20.96
N THR A 476 0.45 10.72 20.38
CA THR A 476 0.83 10.41 19.00
C THR A 476 0.10 11.32 17.99
N PHE A 477 -1.18 11.58 18.21
CA PHE A 477 -1.98 12.51 17.42
C PHE A 477 -1.45 13.95 17.49
N ALA A 478 -1.19 14.47 18.69
CA ALA A 478 -0.63 15.80 18.88
C ALA A 478 0.72 15.98 18.17
N ARG A 479 1.58 14.96 18.22
CA ARG A 479 2.88 14.93 17.53
C ARG A 479 2.74 15.00 15.99
N MET A 480 1.65 14.50 15.42
CA MET A 480 1.37 14.57 13.99
C MET A 480 0.74 15.89 13.55
N VAL A 481 -0.20 16.42 14.33
CA VAL A 481 -0.92 17.66 13.96
C VAL A 481 -0.05 18.90 14.17
N GLY A 482 0.82 18.91 15.19
CA GLY A 482 1.75 20.01 15.46
C GLY A 482 3.01 20.07 14.58
N THR A 483 3.11 19.20 13.57
CA THR A 483 4.34 18.95 12.81
C THR A 483 4.69 20.04 11.81
N SER A 484 5.99 20.33 11.70
CA SER A 484 6.59 21.15 10.63
C SER A 484 7.34 20.31 9.59
N LEU A 485 7.40 18.99 9.77
CA LEU A 485 8.10 18.06 8.88
C LEU A 485 7.31 17.86 7.58
N SER A 486 8.03 17.68 6.47
CA SER A 486 7.43 17.37 5.16
C SER A 486 7.38 15.86 4.89
N VAL A 487 6.55 15.46 3.92
CA VAL A 487 6.40 14.06 3.48
C VAL A 487 7.75 13.37 3.22
N HIS A 488 8.76 14.08 2.71
CA HIS A 488 10.04 13.50 2.29
C HIS A 488 11.10 13.42 3.41
N GLU A 489 10.80 13.92 4.61
CA GLU A 489 11.73 14.01 5.75
C GLU A 489 11.63 12.80 6.70
N GLU A 490 11.24 11.63 6.19
CA GLU A 490 11.10 10.35 6.93
C GLU A 490 12.37 9.94 7.72
N HIS A 491 13.53 10.49 7.37
CA HIS A 491 14.82 10.20 7.99
C HIS A 491 15.24 11.19 9.09
N GLU A 492 14.48 12.27 9.29
CA GLU A 492 14.80 13.32 10.25
C GLU A 492 14.58 12.87 11.71
N PRO A 493 13.41 12.30 12.10
CA PRO A 493 13.22 11.81 13.47
C PRO A 493 14.09 10.60 13.81
N ASP A 494 14.39 10.44 15.10
CA ASP A 494 14.74 9.12 15.63
C ASP A 494 13.44 8.36 15.94
N ILE A 495 13.38 7.08 15.56
CA ILE A 495 12.26 6.20 15.86
C ILE A 495 12.09 5.96 17.37
N GLU A 496 13.14 6.18 18.17
CA GLU A 496 13.02 6.13 19.62
C GLU A 496 12.61 7.48 20.27
N ASP A 497 12.54 8.61 19.54
CA ASP A 497 12.11 9.89 20.09
C ASP A 497 10.62 9.85 20.45
N GLU A 498 10.33 10.07 21.75
CA GLU A 498 8.97 10.02 22.30
C GLU A 498 8.27 11.39 22.26
N GLU A 499 9.02 12.47 22.10
CA GLU A 499 8.57 13.86 22.21
C GLU A 499 8.57 14.59 20.86
N GLY A 500 9.47 14.19 19.95
CA GLY A 500 9.71 14.85 18.67
C GLY A 500 8.53 14.84 17.71
N GLU A 501 8.55 15.72 16.71
CA GLU A 501 7.54 15.79 15.66
C GLU A 501 7.36 14.43 14.92
N LEU A 502 6.12 14.13 14.53
CA LEU A 502 5.76 13.00 13.67
C LEU A 502 5.01 13.52 12.44
N PHE A 503 4.84 12.72 11.40
CA PHE A 503 4.01 13.08 10.25
C PHE A 503 2.97 11.98 10.02
N TRP A 504 1.72 12.38 9.74
CA TRP A 504 0.66 11.43 9.38
C TRP A 504 0.94 10.84 7.98
N PRO A 505 1.06 9.51 7.81
CA PRO A 505 1.38 8.92 6.52
C PRO A 505 0.38 9.34 5.43
N GLY A 506 0.90 9.89 4.34
CA GLY A 506 0.10 10.36 3.20
C GLY A 506 -0.41 9.21 2.31
N GLN A 507 -0.56 9.48 1.01
CA GLN A 507 -0.95 8.43 0.07
C GLN A 507 0.23 7.49 -0.23
N CYS A 508 0.05 6.20 0.06
CA CYS A 508 1.06 5.16 -0.18
C CYS A 508 1.43 5.00 -1.68
N ILE A 509 0.58 5.48 -2.61
CA ILE A 509 0.75 5.37 -4.07
C ILE A 509 2.10 5.91 -4.58
N THR A 510 2.72 6.82 -3.82
CA THR A 510 4.05 7.39 -4.11
C THR A 510 5.21 6.41 -3.89
N GLY A 511 4.97 5.27 -3.24
CA GLY A 511 6.00 4.32 -2.79
C GLY A 511 6.80 4.77 -1.57
N GLU A 512 6.60 5.99 -1.09
CA GLU A 512 7.25 6.58 0.09
C GLU A 512 6.27 6.66 1.28
N GLY A 513 6.73 7.16 2.43
CA GLY A 513 5.95 7.28 3.66
C GLY A 513 5.92 6.06 4.58
N LEU A 514 6.56 4.94 4.20
CA LEU A 514 6.65 3.74 5.05
C LEU A 514 7.48 3.99 6.32
N GLY A 515 8.47 4.89 6.28
CA GLY A 515 9.18 5.38 7.45
C GLY A 515 8.23 6.07 8.42
N TRP A 516 7.35 6.95 7.93
CA TRP A 516 6.30 7.59 8.75
C TRP A 516 5.36 6.57 9.40
N VAL A 517 4.95 5.52 8.68
CA VAL A 517 4.12 4.44 9.26
C VAL A 517 4.86 3.72 10.40
N CYS A 518 6.17 3.50 10.28
CA CYS A 518 6.97 2.88 11.33
C CYS A 518 7.16 3.79 12.55
N LEU A 519 7.45 5.07 12.32
CA LEU A 519 7.57 6.09 13.37
C LEU A 519 6.26 6.25 14.15
N MET A 520 5.13 6.36 13.44
CA MET A 520 3.78 6.29 14.02
C MET A 520 3.57 5.02 14.82
N GLY A 521 3.89 3.86 14.24
CA GLY A 521 3.67 2.57 14.89
C GLY A 521 4.43 2.43 16.22
N LYS A 522 5.67 2.89 16.26
CA LYS A 522 6.48 2.91 17.49
C LYS A 522 5.87 3.84 18.54
N ALA A 523 5.44 5.05 18.16
CA ALA A 523 4.78 5.99 19.06
C ALA A 523 3.46 5.43 19.61
N MET A 524 2.61 4.85 18.76
CA MET A 524 1.36 4.19 19.16
C MET A 524 1.63 3.09 20.19
N VAL A 525 2.56 2.17 19.91
CA VAL A 525 2.90 1.04 20.79
C VAL A 525 3.47 1.52 22.14
N LYS A 526 4.32 2.56 22.16
CA LYS A 526 4.80 3.17 23.41
C LYS A 526 3.69 3.87 24.20
N GLU A 527 2.71 4.48 23.53
CA GLU A 527 1.61 5.18 24.18
C GLU A 527 0.61 4.21 24.84
N ILE A 528 0.07 3.24 24.11
CA ILE A 528 -0.79 2.18 24.70
C ILE A 528 -0.02 1.34 25.73
N GLY A 529 1.28 1.11 25.50
CA GLY A 529 2.11 0.27 26.35
C GLY A 529 2.24 0.79 27.78
N ARG A 530 2.23 2.12 27.99
CA ARG A 530 2.37 2.75 29.32
C ARG A 530 1.28 2.30 30.31
N ASP A 531 0.03 2.17 29.84
CA ASP A 531 -1.09 1.72 30.67
C ASP A 531 -0.87 0.28 31.18
N PHE A 532 -0.39 -0.60 30.30
CA PHE A 532 -0.05 -1.99 30.60
C PHE A 532 1.35 -2.16 31.22
N GLY A 533 2.14 -1.09 31.37
CA GLY A 533 3.49 -1.14 31.91
C GLY A 533 4.52 -1.81 30.99
N TYR A 534 4.27 -1.84 29.68
CA TYR A 534 5.23 -2.29 28.67
C TYR A 534 6.47 -1.39 28.63
N ILE A 535 7.67 -1.98 28.67
CA ILE A 535 8.96 -1.25 28.71
C ILE A 535 9.86 -1.55 27.50
N GLY A 536 9.30 -2.04 26.40
CA GLY A 536 10.06 -2.27 25.16
C GLY A 536 11.17 -3.30 25.30
N LEU A 537 12.31 -3.02 24.67
CA LEU A 537 13.49 -3.89 24.64
C LEU A 537 14.08 -4.21 26.03
N ILE A 538 13.85 -3.36 27.04
CA ILE A 538 14.32 -3.60 28.41
C ILE A 538 13.58 -4.80 29.03
N GLY A 539 12.35 -5.05 28.58
CA GLY A 539 11.46 -6.08 29.12
C GLY A 539 11.41 -7.35 28.30
N VAL A 540 12.34 -7.61 27.38
CA VAL A 540 12.29 -8.85 26.55
C VAL A 540 12.62 -10.10 27.36
N VAL A 541 11.93 -11.20 27.06
CA VAL A 541 12.35 -12.53 27.50
C VAL A 541 13.63 -12.91 26.73
N PRO A 542 14.76 -13.17 27.40
CA PRO A 542 15.99 -13.57 26.72
C PRO A 542 15.79 -14.92 26.05
N LYS A 543 16.36 -15.10 24.86
CA LYS A 543 16.43 -16.42 24.23
C LYS A 543 17.35 -17.32 25.08
N PRO A 544 16.96 -18.56 25.43
CA PRO A 544 17.84 -19.49 26.11
C PRO A 544 19.18 -19.62 25.38
N GLU A 545 20.27 -19.47 26.11
CA GLU A 545 21.61 -19.66 25.57
C GLU A 545 21.74 -21.11 25.09
N VAL A 546 22.21 -21.29 23.85
CA VAL A 546 22.59 -22.61 23.37
C VAL A 546 23.92 -22.94 24.05
N PRO A 547 24.02 -24.01 24.86
CA PRO A 547 25.23 -24.28 25.63
C PRO A 547 26.42 -24.42 24.69
N SER A 548 27.50 -23.69 24.97
CA SER A 548 28.62 -23.40 24.05
C SER A 548 29.44 -24.61 23.57
N GLY A 549 29.10 -25.83 23.99
CA GLY A 549 29.65 -27.08 23.48
C GLY A 549 28.82 -27.76 22.38
N ALA A 550 27.60 -27.28 22.12
CA ALA A 550 26.77 -27.76 21.00
C ALA A 550 27.16 -27.02 19.72
N SER A 551 28.12 -27.56 18.96
CA SER A 551 28.47 -27.08 17.62
C SER A 551 27.20 -26.84 16.79
N PRO A 552 27.05 -25.67 16.14
CA PRO A 552 25.83 -25.35 15.40
C PRO A 552 25.66 -26.34 14.25
N VAL A 553 24.74 -27.29 14.42
CA VAL A 553 24.34 -28.23 13.37
C VAL A 553 23.70 -27.40 12.26
N ASP A 554 24.39 -27.32 11.13
CA ASP A 554 24.10 -26.38 10.05
C ASP A 554 22.65 -26.58 9.53
N PRO A 555 21.72 -25.63 9.76
CA PRO A 555 20.30 -25.82 9.46
C PRO A 555 20.02 -26.05 7.97
N LEU A 556 20.96 -25.65 7.09
CA LEU A 556 20.89 -25.82 5.65
C LEU A 556 20.94 -27.29 5.19
N ARG A 557 21.26 -28.25 6.06
CA ARG A 557 21.30 -29.68 5.69
C ARG A 557 20.01 -30.47 5.88
N GLN A 558 18.96 -29.91 6.47
CA GLN A 558 17.70 -30.64 6.77
C GLN A 558 16.51 -30.30 5.85
N SER A 559 16.60 -29.32 4.95
CA SER A 559 15.48 -28.90 4.09
C SER A 559 15.36 -29.64 2.74
N VAL A 560 16.03 -30.78 2.56
CA VAL A 560 15.99 -31.55 1.30
C VAL A 560 14.95 -32.69 1.34
N HIS A 561 14.42 -33.04 2.51
CA HIS A 561 13.38 -34.07 2.69
C HIS A 561 12.23 -33.59 3.59
N ARG A 562 11.32 -32.80 3.01
CA ARG A 562 9.90 -32.69 3.41
C ARG A 562 9.06 -32.10 2.29
#